data_AF-A0A2J2HCS6-F1
#
_entry.id   AF-A0A2J2HCS6-F1
#
_cell.length_a   1.000
_cell.length_b   1.000
_cell.length_c   1.000
_cell.angle_alpha   90.00
_cell.angle_beta   90.00
_cell.angle_gamma   90.00
#
_symmetry.space_group_name_H-M   'P 1'
#
loop_
_entity.id
_entity.type
_entity.pdbx_description
1 polymer ?
#
loop_
_entity_poly.entity_id
_entity_poly.type
_entity_poly.pdbx_seq_one_letter_code
_entity_poly.pdbx_strand_id
1 'polypeptide(L)'
;MRTLVVAALILAITAVVVHAQATDQAQVMAARYLGAGVGFGLAALGGGVGVGLAGAAAVSAMVERRELFALYLVFVALAEAIAIYGLVALFILM
;
A
#
# COMPACT_ATOMS: atom_id res chain seq x y z
N MET A 1 -19.80 -33.62 39.72
CA MET A 1 -18.78 -34.12 38.76
C MET A 1 -19.19 -33.93 37.30
N ARG A 2 -20.41 -34.31 36.88
CA ARG A 2 -20.88 -34.17 35.48
C ARG A 2 -20.87 -32.73 34.96
N THR A 3 -21.28 -31.75 35.78
CA THR A 3 -21.28 -30.32 35.43
C THR A 3 -19.86 -29.75 35.27
N LEU A 4 -18.90 -30.22 36.06
CA LEU A 4 -17.50 -29.81 35.97
C LEU A 4 -16.84 -30.33 34.68
N VAL A 5 -17.14 -31.58 34.28
CA VAL A 5 -16.65 -32.15 33.03
C VAL A 5 -17.19 -31.37 31.83
N VAL A 6 -18.49 -31.02 31.84
CA VAL A 6 -19.10 -30.22 30.75
C VAL A 6 -18.49 -28.82 30.68
N ALA A 7 -18.29 -28.15 31.82
CA ALA A 7 -17.66 -26.82 31.85
C ALA A 7 -16.20 -26.85 31.34
N ALA A 8 -15.41 -27.86 31.73
CA ALA A 8 -14.05 -28.04 31.24
C ALA A 8 -14.00 -28.30 29.73
N LEU A 9 -14.96 -29.07 29.21
CA LEU A 9 -15.06 -29.38 27.78
C LEU A 9 -15.45 -28.15 26.95
N ILE A 10 -16.36 -27.31 27.45
CA ILE A 10 -16.72 -26.03 26.82
C ILE A 10 -15.51 -25.09 26.80
N LEU A 11 -14.78 -24.97 27.92
CA LEU A 11 -13.58 -24.13 28.01
C LEU A 11 -12.47 -24.59 27.05
N ALA A 12 -12.27 -25.90 26.92
CA ALA A 12 -11.29 -26.46 25.99
C ALA A 12 -11.66 -26.15 24.54
N ILE A 13 -12.94 -26.27 24.17
CA ILE A 13 -13.41 -25.95 22.81
C ILE A 13 -13.23 -24.46 22.51
N THR A 14 -13.61 -23.56 23.43
CA THR A 14 -13.44 -22.12 23.21
C THR A 14 -11.97 -21.72 23.10
N ALA A 15 -11.07 -22.33 23.89
CA ALA A 15 -9.64 -22.08 23.80
C ALA A 15 -9.07 -22.47 22.41
N VAL A 16 -9.50 -23.61 21.85
CA VAL A 16 -9.07 -24.06 20.51
C VAL A 16 -9.57 -23.10 19.43
N VAL A 17 -10.84 -22.66 19.50
CA VAL A 17 -11.42 -21.71 18.53
C VAL A 17 -10.70 -20.36 18.58
N VAL A 18 -10.41 -19.82 19.76
CA VAL A 18 -9.69 -18.55 19.93
C VAL A 18 -8.28 -18.63 19.36
N HIS A 19 -7.55 -19.74 19.59
CA HIS A 19 -6.20 -19.91 19.07
C HIS A 19 -6.16 -20.03 17.54
N ALA A 20 -7.14 -20.74 16.96
CA ALA A 20 -7.28 -20.83 15.51
C ALA A 20 -7.54 -19.46 14.87
N GLN A 21 -8.48 -18.67 15.43
CA GLN A 21 -8.77 -17.32 14.95
C GLN A 21 -7.60 -16.35 15.10
N ALA A 22 -6.82 -16.44 16.19
CA ALA A 22 -5.66 -15.58 16.39
C ALA A 22 -4.58 -15.81 15.33
N THR A 23 -4.39 -17.06 14.91
CA THR A 23 -3.41 -17.43 13.88
C THR A 23 -3.83 -16.90 12.50
N ASP A 24 -5.11 -17.07 12.14
CA ASP A 24 -5.64 -16.57 10.87
C ASP A 24 -5.58 -15.04 10.80
N GLN A 25 -5.95 -14.34 11.87
CA GLN A 25 -5.89 -12.86 11.91
C GLN A 25 -4.46 -12.35 11.75
N ALA A 26 -3.48 -12.96 12.43
CA ALA A 26 -2.08 -12.57 12.30
C ALA A 26 -1.56 -12.76 10.86
N GLN A 27 -1.91 -13.89 10.22
CA GLN A 27 -1.52 -14.16 8.82
C GLN A 27 -2.16 -13.19 7.84
N VAL A 28 -3.45 -12.85 8.02
CA VAL A 28 -4.15 -11.88 7.19
C VAL A 28 -3.53 -10.48 7.32
N MET A 29 -3.22 -10.03 8.54
CA MET A 29 -2.58 -8.72 8.74
C MET A 29 -1.18 -8.67 8.14
N ALA A 30 -0.38 -9.73 8.30
CA ALA A 30 0.94 -9.81 7.69
C ALA A 30 0.87 -9.74 6.14
N ALA A 31 -0.06 -10.49 5.53
CA ALA A 31 -0.26 -10.46 4.09
C ALA A 31 -0.73 -9.08 3.60
N ARG A 32 -1.60 -8.40 4.36
CA ARG A 32 -2.05 -7.03 4.05
C ARG A 32 -0.90 -6.04 4.05
N TYR A 33 -0.06 -6.03 5.10
CA TYR A 33 1.07 -5.10 5.17
C TYR A 33 2.11 -5.36 4.09
N LEU A 34 2.42 -6.63 3.81
CA LEU A 34 3.32 -6.98 2.72
C LEU A 34 2.76 -6.55 1.37
N GLY A 35 1.49 -6.85 1.10
CA GLY A 35 0.83 -6.46 -0.15
C GLY A 35 0.78 -4.95 -0.33
N ALA A 36 0.45 -4.20 0.73
CA ALA A 36 0.40 -2.74 0.73
C ALA A 36 1.79 -2.15 0.43
N GLY A 37 2.83 -2.61 1.15
CA GLY A 37 4.20 -2.11 0.98
C GLY A 37 4.77 -2.41 -0.40
N VAL A 38 4.60 -3.64 -0.90
CA VAL A 38 5.06 -4.03 -2.24
C VAL A 38 4.30 -3.26 -3.33
N GLY A 39 2.98 -3.14 -3.19
CA GLY A 39 2.14 -2.40 -4.14
C GLY A 39 2.56 -0.94 -4.26
N PHE A 40 2.74 -0.24 -3.12
CA PHE A 40 3.24 1.13 -3.11
C PHE A 40 4.66 1.23 -3.66
N GLY A 41 5.56 0.33 -3.26
CA GLY A 41 6.95 0.33 -3.73
C GLY A 41 7.04 0.25 -5.25
N LEU A 42 6.26 -0.63 -5.89
CA LEU A 42 6.20 -0.74 -7.34
C LEU A 42 5.59 0.50 -8.02
N ALA A 43 4.53 1.07 -7.43
CA ALA A 43 3.93 2.31 -7.94
C ALA A 43 4.89 3.50 -7.84
N ALA A 44 5.62 3.64 -6.72
CA ALA A 44 6.62 4.68 -6.51
C ALA A 44 7.81 4.54 -7.46
N LEU A 45 8.25 3.31 -7.75
CA LEU A 45 9.29 3.07 -8.76
C LEU A 45 8.82 3.50 -10.16
N GLY A 46 7.61 3.12 -10.56
CA GLY A 46 7.03 3.54 -11.84
C GLY A 46 6.85 5.05 -11.96
N GLY A 47 6.30 5.67 -10.91
CA GLY A 47 6.14 7.13 -10.81
C GLY A 47 7.49 7.85 -10.87
N GLY A 48 8.48 7.41 -10.11
CA GLY A 48 9.82 8.00 -10.08
C GLY A 48 10.53 7.95 -11.44
N VAL A 49 10.40 6.84 -12.19
CA VAL A 49 10.92 6.75 -13.56
C VAL A 49 10.19 7.73 -14.49
N GLY A 50 8.86 7.78 -14.41
CA GLY A 50 8.05 8.70 -15.21
C GLY A 50 8.39 10.16 -14.95
N VAL A 51 8.52 10.54 -13.68
CA VAL A 51 8.90 11.90 -13.24
C VAL A 51 10.31 12.24 -13.66
N GLY A 52 11.27 11.32 -13.54
CA GLY A 52 12.65 11.53 -14.01
C GLY A 52 12.72 11.84 -15.50
N LEU A 53 12.00 11.07 -16.32
CA LEU A 53 11.93 11.26 -17.77
C LEU A 53 11.19 12.56 -18.14
N ALA A 54 10.02 12.79 -17.56
CA ALA A 54 9.22 14.00 -17.81
C ALA A 54 9.96 15.26 -17.34
N GLY A 55 10.65 15.20 -16.20
CA GLY A 55 11.44 16.29 -15.66
C GLY A 55 12.64 16.63 -16.54
N ALA A 56 13.37 15.62 -17.04
CA ALA A 56 14.47 15.84 -17.97
C ALA A 56 14.00 16.53 -19.26
N ALA A 57 12.90 16.05 -19.84
CA ALA A 57 12.30 16.66 -21.04
C ALA A 57 11.77 18.09 -20.78
N ALA A 58 11.18 18.32 -19.60
CA ALA A 58 10.71 19.63 -19.18
C ALA A 58 11.86 20.64 -19.07
N VAL A 59 13.00 20.27 -18.48
CA VAL A 59 14.17 21.15 -18.36
C VAL A 59 14.74 21.50 -19.73
N SER A 60 14.85 20.54 -20.66
CA SER A 60 15.33 20.84 -22.01
C SER A 60 14.37 21.74 -22.80
N ALA A 61 13.06 21.49 -22.71
CA ALA A 61 12.05 22.31 -23.40
C ALA A 61 11.96 23.73 -22.84
N MET A 62 12.23 23.90 -21.54
CA MET A 62 12.25 25.21 -20.90
C MET A 62 13.34 26.13 -21.43
N VAL A 63 14.44 25.60 -21.96
CA VAL A 63 15.48 26.41 -22.60
C VAL A 63 14.94 27.16 -23.82
N GLU A 64 14.01 26.56 -24.57
CA GLU A 64 13.40 27.17 -25.75
C GLU A 64 12.22 28.09 -25.41
N ARG A 65 11.34 27.67 -24.48
CA ARG A 65 10.12 28.40 -24.11
C ARG A 65 9.91 28.49 -22.60
N ARG A 66 10.58 29.46 -21.98
CA ARG A 66 10.50 29.70 -20.52
C ARG A 66 9.10 30.08 -20.05
N GLU A 67 8.31 30.74 -20.90
CA GLU A 67 6.94 31.14 -20.59
C GLU A 67 6.00 29.95 -20.34
N LEU A 68 6.38 28.73 -20.78
CA LEU A 68 5.59 27.51 -20.62
C LEU A 68 5.96 26.69 -19.37
N PHE A 69 6.79 27.23 -18.47
CA PHE A 69 7.24 26.54 -17.25
C PHE A 69 6.11 25.86 -16.46
N ALA A 70 5.01 26.58 -16.21
CA ALA A 70 3.88 26.06 -15.45
C ALA A 70 3.23 24.84 -16.14
N LEU A 71 3.13 24.85 -17.48
CA LEU A 71 2.61 23.72 -18.24
C LEU A 71 3.53 22.49 -18.16
N TYR A 72 4.85 22.71 -18.19
CA TYR A 72 5.81 21.62 -18.01
C TYR A 72 5.72 20.97 -16.63
N LEU A 73 5.51 21.77 -15.58
CA LEU A 73 5.23 21.24 -14.24
C LEU A 73 3.96 20.40 -14.18
N VAL A 74 2.91 20.75 -14.93
CA VAL A 74 1.68 19.95 -15.00
C VAL A 74 1.99 18.55 -15.55
N PHE A 75 2.78 18.43 -16.61
CA PHE A 75 3.15 17.12 -17.16
C PHE A 75 3.96 16.27 -16.19
N VAL A 76 4.90 16.89 -15.46
CA VAL A 76 5.66 16.20 -14.41
C VAL A 76 4.74 15.76 -13.27
N ALA A 77 3.80 16.62 -12.85
CA ALA A 77 2.82 16.28 -11.81
C ALA A 77 1.85 15.17 -12.23
N LEU A 78 1.47 15.09 -13.52
CA LEU A 78 0.67 13.97 -14.02
C LEU A 78 1.42 12.65 -13.97
N ALA A 79 2.75 12.65 -14.19
CA ALA A 79 3.57 11.46 -13.99
C ALA A 79 3.65 11.04 -12.51
N GLU A 80 3.74 12.01 -11.59
CA GLU A 80 3.76 11.76 -10.14
C GLU A 80 2.45 11.16 -9.61
N ALA A 81 1.33 11.38 -10.30
CA ALA A 81 0.02 10.84 -9.90
C ALA A 81 0.05 9.31 -9.72
N ILE A 82 0.91 8.59 -10.44
CA ILE A 82 1.10 7.14 -10.30
C ILE A 82 1.53 6.78 -8.86
N ALA A 83 2.50 7.52 -8.31
CA ALA A 83 2.99 7.30 -6.95
C ALA A 83 1.92 7.67 -5.92
N ILE A 84 1.16 8.75 -6.14
CA ILE A 84 0.08 9.19 -5.25
C ILE A 84 -1.04 8.15 -5.19
N TYR A 85 -1.47 7.60 -6.34
CA TYR A 85 -2.48 6.53 -6.34
C TYR A 85 -1.97 5.27 -5.61
N GLY A 86 -0.70 4.92 -5.77
CA GLY A 86 -0.06 3.85 -4.99
C GLY A 86 -0.08 4.13 -3.49
N LEU A 87 0.19 5.37 -3.08
CA LEU A 87 0.18 5.80 -1.69
C LEU A 87 -1.24 5.77 -1.10
N VAL A 88 -2.25 6.15 -1.88
CA VAL A 88 -3.66 6.03 -1.46
C VAL A 88 -4.03 4.56 -1.24
N ALA A 89 -3.64 3.68 -2.17
CA ALA A 89 -3.87 2.24 -2.03
C ALA A 89 -3.17 1.64 -0.81
N LEU A 90 -1.95 2.09 -0.49
CA LEU A 90 -1.23 1.73 0.74
C LEU A 90 -2.11 2.01 1.98
N PHE A 91 -2.60 3.24 2.13
CA PHE A 91 -3.40 3.63 3.28
C PHE A 91 -4.75 2.90 3.37
N ILE A 92 -5.33 2.48 2.24
CA ILE A 92 -6.58 1.72 2.22
C ILE A 92 -6.35 0.26 2.64
N LEU A 93 -5.23 -0.35 2.24
CA LEU A 93 -4.92 -1.74 2.55
C LEU A 93 -4.40 -1.95 3.99
N MET A 94 -3.74 -0.93 4.52
CA MET A 94 -3.12 -0.92 5.84
C MET A 94 -4.14 -0.99 7.00
#